data_AF-A0AAD4SGS8-F1
#
_entry.id   AF-A0AAD4SGS8-F1
#
_cell.length_a   1.000
_cell.length_b   1.000
_cell.length_c   1.000
_cell.angle_alpha   90.00
_cell.angle_beta   90.00
_cell.angle_gamma   90.00
#
_symmetry.space_group_name_H-M   'P 1'
#
loop_
_entity.id
_entity.type
_entity.pdbx_description
1 polymer ?
#
loop_
_entity_poly.entity_id
_entity_poly.type
_entity_poly.pdbx_seq_one_letter_code
_entity_poly.pdbx_strand_id
1 'polypeptide(L)'
;MKRVHDANNMCWEQFVELFFSKYFPPTAKALKYAEFATLKQGNMTVTQLDKKFFERECYGDHLVKTDELKARKLEDALKPGIRAQVIPLQHPTYDKVLGVALAIEAN
;
A
#
# COMPACT_ATOMS: atom_id res chain seq x y z
N MET A 1 -3.01 -35.42 -9.96
CA MET A 1 -4.42 -35.09 -9.62
C MET A 1 -4.42 -34.30 -8.33
N LYS A 2 -4.84 -33.02 -8.33
CA LYS A 2 -4.86 -32.18 -7.12
C LYS A 2 -6.09 -32.53 -6.29
N ARG A 3 -5.88 -32.82 -5.01
CA ARG A 3 -6.92 -33.17 -4.02
C ARG A 3 -8.00 -32.08 -4.00
N VAL A 4 -9.25 -32.51 -4.11
CA VAL A 4 -10.43 -31.68 -3.88
C VAL A 4 -10.39 -31.30 -2.40
N HIS A 5 -10.03 -30.06 -2.08
CA HIS A 5 -10.22 -29.56 -0.72
C HIS A 5 -11.72 -29.51 -0.46
N ASP A 6 -12.16 -30.09 0.66
CA ASP A 6 -13.57 -30.10 1.07
C ASP A 6 -14.04 -28.66 1.26
N ALA A 7 -14.78 -28.15 0.27
CA ALA A 7 -15.23 -26.75 0.24
C ALA A 7 -16.14 -26.41 1.43
N ASN A 8 -16.69 -27.42 2.11
CA ASN A 8 -17.60 -27.26 3.24
C ASN A 8 -16.90 -26.91 4.56
N ASN A 9 -15.57 -27.06 4.66
CA ASN A 9 -14.79 -26.75 5.87
C ASN A 9 -13.68 -25.70 5.63
N MET A 10 -13.76 -24.96 4.52
CA MET A 10 -12.74 -23.96 4.15
C MET A 10 -13.02 -22.63 4.86
N CYS A 11 -12.04 -22.11 5.61
CA CYS A 11 -12.15 -20.76 6.16
C CYS A 11 -11.90 -19.69 5.06
N TRP A 12 -12.33 -18.46 5.34
CA TRP A 12 -12.22 -17.37 4.37
C TRP A 12 -10.77 -17.13 3.92
N GLU A 13 -9.81 -17.21 4.84
CA GLU A 13 -8.38 -17.03 4.53
C GLU A 13 -7.88 -18.10 3.55
N GLN A 14 -8.29 -19.36 3.73
CA GLN A 14 -7.93 -20.46 2.84
C GLN A 14 -8.56 -20.32 1.46
N PHE A 15 -9.81 -19.86 1.39
CA PHE A 15 -10.48 -19.57 0.12
C PHE A 15 -9.75 -18.47 -0.64
N VAL A 16 -9.42 -17.37 0.03
CA VAL A 16 -8.71 -16.23 -0.56
C VAL A 16 -7.33 -16.67 -1.07
N GLU A 17 -6.58 -17.46 -0.28
CA GLU A 17 -5.28 -17.99 -0.69
C GLU A 17 -5.39 -18.89 -1.93
N LEU A 18 -6.33 -19.83 -1.96
CA LEU A 18 -6.55 -20.72 -3.10
C LEU A 18 -7.04 -19.97 -4.34
N PHE A 19 -7.92 -18.99 -4.15
CA PHE A 19 -8.44 -18.14 -5.22
C PHE A 19 -7.31 -17.34 -5.87
N PHE A 20 -6.49 -16.65 -5.07
CA PHE A 20 -5.33 -15.92 -5.58
C PHE A 20 -4.29 -16.87 -6.18
N SER A 21 -4.05 -18.05 -5.60
CA SER A 21 -3.11 -19.03 -6.16
C SER A 21 -3.55 -19.56 -7.54
N LYS A 22 -4.86 -19.75 -7.75
CA LYS A 22 -5.42 -20.32 -8.98
C LYS A 22 -5.63 -19.28 -10.09
N TYR A 23 -6.06 -18.07 -9.74
CA TYR A 23 -6.48 -17.05 -10.71
C TYR A 23 -5.54 -15.83 -10.78
N PHE A 24 -4.61 -15.70 -9.85
CA PHE A 24 -3.56 -14.67 -9.86
C PHE A 24 -2.20 -15.31 -10.05
N PRO A 25 -1.73 -15.47 -11.31
CA PRO A 25 -0.41 -15.99 -11.59
C PRO A 25 0.67 -15.22 -10.80
N PRO A 26 1.78 -15.87 -10.39
CA PRO A 26 2.86 -15.21 -9.67
C PRO A 26 3.34 -13.91 -10.35
N THR A 27 3.36 -13.87 -11.68
CA THR A 27 3.70 -12.68 -12.46
C THR A 27 2.71 -11.53 -12.29
N ALA A 28 1.40 -11.81 -12.25
CA ALA A 28 0.37 -10.80 -12.01
C ALA A 28 0.45 -10.27 -10.58
N LYS A 29 0.71 -11.16 -9.61
CA LYS A 29 0.92 -10.80 -8.20
C LYS A 29 2.16 -9.91 -8.05
N ALA A 30 3.28 -10.28 -8.67
CA ALA A 30 4.50 -9.48 -8.70
C ALA A 30 4.29 -8.10 -9.36
N LEU A 31 3.48 -8.02 -10.41
CA LEU A 31 3.13 -6.75 -11.03
C LEU A 31 2.33 -5.85 -10.08
N LYS A 32 1.34 -6.41 -9.35
CA LYS A 32 0.58 -5.65 -8.35
C LYS A 32 1.45 -5.20 -7.17
N TYR A 33 2.37 -6.05 -6.71
CA TYR A 33 3.39 -5.65 -5.74
C TYR A 33 4.24 -4.50 -6.27
N ALA A 34 4.72 -4.59 -7.51
CA ALA A 34 5.51 -3.54 -8.14
C ALA A 34 4.73 -2.23 -8.26
N GLU A 35 3.46 -2.27 -8.70
CA GLU A 35 2.59 -1.10 -8.81
C GLU A 35 2.50 -0.32 -7.49
N PHE A 36 2.32 -1.01 -6.36
CA PHE A 36 2.29 -0.38 -5.05
C PHE A 36 3.69 0.03 -4.56
N ALA A 37 4.70 -0.81 -4.79
CA ALA A 37 6.09 -0.52 -4.43
C ALA A 37 6.62 0.74 -5.14
N THR A 38 6.19 1.01 -6.37
CA THR A 38 6.59 2.18 -7.16
C THR A 38 5.58 3.32 -7.13
N LEU A 39 4.52 3.23 -6.32
CA LEU A 39 3.54 4.31 -6.18
C LEU A 39 4.23 5.58 -5.65
N LYS A 40 4.15 6.66 -6.43
CA LYS A 40 4.66 7.99 -6.12
C LYS A 40 3.56 9.03 -6.37
N GLN A 41 3.65 10.17 -5.69
CA GLN A 41 2.76 11.31 -5.84
C GLN A 41 2.76 11.82 -7.29
N GLY A 42 3.94 12.03 -7.87
CA GLY A 42 4.06 12.63 -9.21
C GLY A 42 3.30 13.95 -9.28
N ASN A 43 2.36 14.05 -10.22
CA ASN A 43 1.49 15.22 -10.41
C ASN A 43 0.17 15.14 -9.63
N MET A 44 -0.06 14.09 -8.85
CA MET A 44 -1.26 13.95 -8.04
C MET A 44 -1.20 14.88 -6.82
N THR A 45 -2.38 15.30 -6.36
CA THR A 45 -2.50 15.88 -5.02
C THR A 45 -2.21 14.82 -3.96
N VAL A 46 -1.86 15.24 -2.75
CA VAL A 46 -1.68 14.36 -1.59
C VAL A 46 -2.96 13.57 -1.31
N THR A 47 -4.14 14.18 -1.44
CA THR A 47 -5.42 13.48 -1.31
C THR A 47 -5.62 12.40 -2.38
N GLN A 48 -5.23 12.67 -3.63
CA GLN A 48 -5.30 11.68 -4.71
C GLN A 48 -4.31 10.52 -4.49
N LEU A 49 -3.12 10.82 -3.97
CA LEU A 49 -2.14 9.81 -3.58
C LEU A 49 -2.68 8.93 -2.45
N ASP A 50 -3.26 9.52 -1.40
CA ASP A 50 -3.85 8.83 -0.27
C ASP A 50 -4.96 7.85 -0.72
N LYS A 51 -5.86 8.31 -1.58
CA LYS A 51 -6.88 7.44 -2.18
C LYS A 51 -6.26 6.25 -2.92
N LYS A 52 -5.23 6.47 -3.73
CA LYS A 52 -4.52 5.38 -4.43
C LYS A 52 -3.78 4.45 -3.48
N PHE A 53 -3.28 4.96 -2.35
CA PHE A 53 -2.70 4.15 -1.30
C PHE A 53 -3.72 3.15 -0.77
N PHE A 54 -4.87 3.65 -0.32
CA PHE A 54 -5.94 2.80 0.20
C PHE A 54 -6.41 1.73 -0.81
N GLU A 55 -6.57 2.10 -2.08
CA GLU A 55 -6.98 1.16 -3.14
C GLU A 55 -5.96 0.05 -3.44
N ARG A 56 -4.68 0.27 -3.11
CA ARG A 56 -3.57 -0.63 -3.50
C ARG A 56 -2.87 -1.28 -2.32
N GLU A 57 -3.17 -0.86 -1.10
CA GLU A 57 -2.56 -1.33 0.12
C GLU A 57 -2.70 -2.85 0.29
N CYS A 58 -3.81 -3.43 -0.14
CA CYS A 58 -4.07 -4.88 -0.09
C CYS A 58 -3.08 -5.72 -0.94
N TYR A 59 -2.43 -5.11 -1.92
CA TYR A 59 -1.35 -5.74 -2.67
C TYR A 59 0.01 -5.47 -2.05
N GLY A 60 0.07 -4.81 -0.90
CA GLY A 60 1.28 -4.27 -0.30
C GLY A 60 1.44 -4.60 1.17
N ASP A 61 0.63 -5.50 1.72
CA ASP A 61 0.56 -5.81 3.17
C ASP A 61 1.93 -5.93 3.85
N HIS A 62 2.93 -6.53 3.18
CA HIS A 62 4.27 -6.67 3.74
C HIS A 62 5.06 -5.35 3.85
N LEU A 63 4.76 -4.35 3.01
CA LEU A 63 5.37 -3.02 3.00
C LEU A 63 4.69 -2.04 3.96
N VAL A 64 3.48 -2.33 4.41
CA VAL A 64 2.66 -1.47 5.28
C VAL A 64 2.20 -2.18 6.54
N LYS A 65 2.90 -3.26 6.91
CA LYS A 65 2.52 -4.16 8.01
C LYS A 65 2.37 -3.46 9.36
N THR A 66 3.09 -2.35 9.55
CA THR A 66 2.98 -1.51 10.73
C THR A 66 2.72 -0.08 10.31
N ASP A 67 2.14 0.72 11.21
CA ASP A 67 1.89 2.14 10.99
C ASP A 67 3.17 2.91 10.64
N GLU A 68 4.31 2.53 11.24
CA GLU A 68 5.60 3.14 10.94
C GLU A 68 6.09 2.80 9.53
N LEU A 69 5.91 1.55 9.08
CA LEU A 69 6.25 1.15 7.72
C LEU A 69 5.35 1.85 6.71
N LYS A 70 4.06 1.97 7.02
CA LYS A 70 3.08 2.70 6.21
C LYS A 70 3.41 4.19 6.14
N ALA A 71 3.80 4.80 7.24
CA ALA A 71 4.26 6.19 7.31
C ALA A 71 5.48 6.42 6.40
N ARG A 72 6.54 5.61 6.54
CA ARG A 72 7.75 5.69 5.71
C ARG A 72 7.45 5.48 4.23
N LYS A 73 6.54 4.55 3.93
CA LYS A 73 6.09 4.28 2.57
C LYS A 73 5.40 5.50 1.95
N LEU A 74 4.57 6.22 2.72
CA LEU A 74 3.97 7.48 2.30
C LEU A 74 5.03 8.57 2.10
N GLU A 75 5.95 8.75 3.06
CA GLU A 75 7.06 9.73 2.95
C GLU A 75 7.87 9.52 1.66
N ASP A 76 8.18 8.27 1.33
CA ASP A 76 8.89 7.94 0.09
C ASP A 76 8.04 8.18 -1.16
N ALA A 77 6.72 8.09 -1.06
CA ALA A 77 5.81 8.36 -2.17
C ALA A 77 5.63 9.86 -2.43
N LEU A 78 5.81 10.74 -1.44
CA LEU A 78 5.62 12.18 -1.59
C LEU A 78 6.57 12.82 -2.61
N LYS A 79 6.11 13.91 -3.25
CA LYS A 79 6.91 14.71 -4.16
C LYS A 79 8.10 15.34 -3.41
N PRO A 80 9.28 15.51 -4.05
CA PRO A 80 10.51 15.91 -3.36
C PRO A 80 10.37 17.17 -2.48
N GLY A 81 9.62 18.18 -2.94
CA GLY A 81 9.41 19.42 -2.18
C GLY A 81 8.61 19.26 -0.88
N ILE A 82 7.60 18.38 -0.86
CA ILE A 82 6.85 18.07 0.37
C ILE A 82 7.68 17.13 1.24
N ARG A 83 8.24 16.08 0.63
CA ARG A 83 9.06 15.07 1.32
C ARG A 83 10.20 15.70 2.13
N ALA A 84 10.90 16.68 1.57
CA ALA A 84 12.00 17.38 2.24
C ALA A 84 11.56 18.12 3.52
N GLN A 85 10.29 18.53 3.62
CA GLN A 85 9.72 19.22 4.77
C GLN A 85 9.10 18.25 5.79
N VAL A 86 8.62 17.09 5.33
CA VAL A 86 7.99 16.07 6.20
C VAL A 86 9.02 15.20 6.92
N ILE A 87 10.07 14.72 6.24
CA ILE A 87 11.07 13.80 6.81
C ILE A 87 11.70 14.29 8.13
N PRO A 88 12.08 15.58 8.28
CA PRO A 88 12.70 16.06 9.52
C PRO A 88 11.79 15.95 10.75
N LEU A 89 10.47 15.83 10.58
CA LEU A 89 9.50 15.75 11.68
C LEU A 89 9.38 14.36 12.30
N GLN A 90 9.96 13.33 11.66
CA GLN A 90 10.08 11.96 12.18
C GLN A 90 8.74 11.40 12.70
N HIS A 91 7.66 11.59 11.95
CA HIS A 91 6.35 11.16 12.39
C HIS A 91 6.21 9.63 12.34
N PRO A 92 5.75 8.98 13.43
CA PRO A 92 5.71 7.52 13.50
C PRO A 92 4.48 6.91 12.82
N THR A 93 3.46 7.70 12.48
CA THR A 93 2.19 7.18 11.96
C THR A 93 1.81 7.80 10.63
N TYR A 94 1.07 7.02 9.83
CA TYR A 94 0.59 7.43 8.52
C TYR A 94 -0.23 8.73 8.59
N ASP A 95 -1.18 8.82 9.52
CA ASP A 95 -2.06 9.98 9.65
C ASP A 95 -1.31 11.28 9.95
N LYS A 96 -0.24 11.22 10.74
CA LYS A 96 0.60 12.38 11.04
C LYS A 96 1.37 12.85 9.80
N VAL A 97 1.97 11.91 9.07
CA VAL A 97 2.65 12.19 7.79
C VAL A 97 1.67 12.80 6.78
N LEU A 98 0.47 12.20 6.65
CA LEU A 98 -0.57 12.66 5.73
C LEU A 98 -1.07 14.06 6.08
N GLY A 99 -1.36 14.32 7.37
CA GLY A 99 -1.83 15.63 7.83
C GLY A 99 -0.84 16.76 7.53
N VAL A 100 0.46 16.53 7.78
CA VAL A 100 1.49 17.53 7.46
C VAL A 100 1.65 17.68 5.95
N ALA A 101 1.65 16.59 5.18
CA ALA A 101 1.77 16.66 3.73
C ALA A 101 0.62 17.46 3.09
N LEU A 102 -0.61 17.30 3.60
CA LEU A 102 -1.76 18.09 3.18
C LEU A 102 -1.59 19.58 3.52
N ALA A 103 -1.10 19.90 4.72
CA ALA A 103 -0.86 21.27 5.13
C ALA A 103 0.20 21.97 4.26
N ILE A 104 1.27 21.26 3.89
CA ILE A 104 2.32 21.79 3.01
C ILE A 104 1.80 21.97 1.58
N GLU A 105 0.98 21.05 1.07
CA GLU A 105 0.45 21.15 -0.30
C GLU A 105 -0.55 22.29 -0.48
N ALA A 106 -1.30 22.65 0.57
CA ALA A 106 -2.26 23.74 0.56
C ALA A 106 -1.63 25.13 0.63
N ASN A 107 -0.31 25.22 0.83
CA ASN A 107 0.46 26.44 1.03
C ASN A 107 1.27 26.83 -0.22
#